data_AF-A0A4Z0R6V1-F1
#
_entry.id   AF-A0A4Z0R6V1-F1
#
_cell.length_a   1.000
_cell.length_b   1.000
_cell.length_c   1.000
_cell.angle_alpha   90.00
_cell.angle_beta   90.00
_cell.angle_gamma   90.00
#
_symmetry.space_group_name_H-M   'P 1'
#
loop_
_entity.id
_entity.type
_entity.pdbx_description
1 polymer ?
#
loop_
_entity_poly.entity_id
_entity_poly.type
_entity_poly.pdbx_seq_one_letter_code
_entity_poly.pdbx_strand_id
1 'polypeptide(L)'
;MLASVTMARATYLKKIALSDEDVSPTLSMGMTIDHMVSMFVPWLGGFVWTVLGYEYVFICGAVIATLNLLLTTKMKSFSRLPDKEATI
;
A
#
# COMPACT_ATOMS: atom_id res chain seq x y z
N MET A 1 -6.96 -5.32 -4.85
CA MET A 1 -6.25 -6.53 -4.40
C MET A 1 -5.82 -6.51 -2.93
N LEU A 2 -6.45 -5.76 -2.00
CA LEU A 2 -6.16 -5.86 -0.56
C LEU A 2 -7.42 -5.81 0.31
N ALA A 3 -8.28 -6.83 0.21
CA ALA A 3 -9.48 -6.94 1.04
C ALA A 3 -9.16 -6.94 2.56
N SER A 4 -7.99 -7.44 2.94
CA SER A 4 -7.52 -7.53 4.33
C SER A 4 -7.28 -6.18 4.99
N VAL A 5 -6.93 -5.14 4.23
CA VAL A 5 -6.64 -3.79 4.77
C VAL A 5 -7.79 -2.82 4.52
N THR A 6 -8.84 -3.23 3.79
CA THR A 6 -10.00 -2.38 3.49
C THR A 6 -10.67 -1.86 4.75
N MET A 7 -10.85 -2.72 5.77
CA MET A 7 -11.46 -2.34 7.04
C MET A 7 -10.58 -1.37 7.85
N ALA A 8 -9.27 -1.59 7.85
CA ALA A 8 -8.30 -0.69 8.47
C ALA A 8 -8.24 0.68 7.76
N ARG A 9 -8.25 0.72 6.42
CA ARG A 9 -8.30 1.96 5.64
C ARG A 9 -9.60 2.73 5.88
N ALA A 10 -10.74 2.06 5.86
CA ALA A 10 -12.03 2.70 6.11
C ALA A 10 -12.08 3.33 7.51
N THR A 11 -11.57 2.60 8.51
CA THR A 11 -11.53 3.08 9.90
C THR A 11 -10.52 4.22 10.08
N TYR A 12 -9.35 4.13 9.44
CA TYR A 12 -8.35 5.19 9.46
C TYR A 12 -8.83 6.47 8.76
N LEU A 13 -9.40 6.34 7.55
CA LEU A 13 -9.99 7.46 6.81
C LEU A 13 -11.08 8.15 7.62
N LYS A 14 -11.97 7.38 8.25
CA LYS A 14 -12.99 7.95 9.16
C LYS A 14 -12.38 8.69 10.35
N LYS A 15 -11.22 8.25 10.86
CA LYS A 15 -10.52 8.92 11.98
C LYS A 15 -9.89 10.26 11.58
N ILE A 16 -9.44 10.41 10.34
CA ILE A 16 -8.76 11.62 9.84
C ILE A 16 -9.67 12.56 9.04
N ALA A 17 -10.88 12.13 8.69
CA ALA A 17 -11.82 12.92 7.91
C ALA A 17 -12.34 14.11 8.74
N LEU A 18 -12.32 15.32 8.14
CA LEU A 18 -12.95 16.50 8.73
C LEU A 18 -14.48 16.45 8.62
N SER A 19 -15.00 15.76 7.60
CA SER A 19 -16.43 15.59 7.32
C SER A 19 -16.71 14.13 6.93
N ASP A 20 -17.72 13.50 7.55
CA ASP A 20 -18.12 12.11 7.26
C ASP A 20 -18.64 11.93 5.80
N GLU A 21 -19.12 13.00 5.15
CA GLU A 21 -19.57 12.97 3.76
C GLU A 21 -18.44 12.68 2.76
N ASP A 22 -17.20 13.05 3.07
CA ASP A 22 -16.05 12.86 2.18
C ASP A 22 -15.46 11.44 2.25
N VAL A 23 -15.87 10.65 3.26
CA VAL A 23 -15.33 9.31 3.53
C VAL A 23 -15.74 8.34 2.41
N SER A 24 -17.03 8.32 2.06
CA SER A 24 -17.58 7.46 1.01
C SER A 24 -16.97 7.70 -0.39
N PRO A 25 -16.92 8.94 -0.91
CA PRO A 25 -16.28 9.22 -2.20
C PRO A 25 -14.77 8.93 -2.17
N THR A 26 -14.07 9.18 -1.06
CA THR A 26 -12.64 8.86 -0.95
C THR A 26 -12.37 7.35 -0.97
N LEU A 27 -13.19 6.56 -0.28
CA LEU A 27 -13.12 5.09 -0.31
C LEU A 27 -13.41 4.54 -1.71
N SER A 28 -14.41 5.09 -2.39
CA SER A 28 -14.76 4.71 -3.77
C SER A 28 -13.60 4.99 -4.74
N MET A 29 -13.01 6.19 -4.66
CA MET A 29 -11.82 6.55 -5.44
C MET A 29 -10.64 5.60 -5.17
N GLY A 30 -10.40 5.26 -3.90
CA GLY A 30 -9.36 4.30 -3.51
C GLY A 30 -9.57 2.91 -4.13
N MET A 31 -10.82 2.46 -4.26
CA MET A 31 -11.16 1.20 -4.92
C MET A 31 -10.93 1.26 -6.43
N THR A 32 -11.29 2.37 -7.09
CA THR A 32 -11.05 2.57 -8.52
C THR A 32 -9.57 2.53 -8.85
N ILE A 33 -8.73 3.17 -8.04
CA ILE A 33 -7.26 3.12 -8.19
C ILE A 33 -6.75 1.69 -8.03
N ASP A 34 -7.22 0.98 -7.00
CA ASP A 34 -6.81 -0.40 -6.75
C ASP A 34 -7.19 -1.35 -7.92
N HIS A 35 -8.36 -1.15 -8.53
CA HIS A 35 -8.75 -1.87 -9.75
C HIS A 35 -7.88 -1.50 -10.96
N MET A 36 -7.61 -0.22 -11.15
CA MET A 36 -6.77 0.26 -12.25
C MET A 36 -5.36 -0.34 -12.16
N VAL A 37 -4.74 -0.31 -10.98
CA VAL A 37 -3.40 -0.88 -10.75
C VAL A 37 -3.41 -2.39 -10.97
N SER A 38 -4.45 -3.09 -10.50
CA SER A 38 -4.58 -4.55 -10.67
C SER A 38 -4.67 -4.98 -12.14
N MET A 39 -5.26 -4.16 -13.02
CA MET A 39 -5.31 -4.45 -14.46
C MET A 39 -4.05 -3.98 -15.19
N PHE A 40 -3.46 -2.87 -14.75
CA PHE A 40 -2.35 -2.22 -15.43
C PHE A 40 -1.00 -2.91 -15.18
N VAL A 41 -0.76 -3.39 -13.95
CA VAL A 41 0.51 -4.04 -13.59
C VAL A 41 0.77 -5.33 -14.40
N PRO A 42 -0.20 -6.27 -14.54
CA PRO A 42 -0.01 -7.45 -15.40
C PRO A 42 0.15 -7.08 -16.87
N TRP A 43 -0.58 -6.07 -17.35
CA TRP A 43 -0.48 -5.60 -18.74
C TRP A 43 0.92 -5.05 -19.06
N LEU A 44 1.46 -4.18 -18.21
CA LEU A 44 2.83 -3.69 -18.34
C LEU A 44 3.86 -4.81 -18.19
N GLY A 45 3.69 -5.72 -17.23
CA GLY A 45 4.58 -6.86 -17.04
C GLY A 45 4.64 -7.78 -18.26
N GLY A 46 3.48 -8.05 -18.88
CA GLY A 46 3.39 -8.79 -20.13
C GLY A 46 4.04 -8.07 -21.31
N PHE A 47 3.85 -6.75 -21.42
CA PHE A 47 4.50 -5.95 -22.46
C PHE A 47 6.03 -5.93 -22.32
N VAL A 48 6.54 -5.81 -21.09
CA VAL A 48 7.99 -5.89 -20.83
C VAL A 48 8.53 -7.28 -21.17
N TRP A 49 7.79 -8.35 -20.86
CA TRP A 49 8.17 -9.71 -21.26
C TRP A 49 8.30 -9.82 -22.78
N THR A 50 7.30 -9.37 -23.55
CA THR A 50 7.30 -9.58 -25.01
C THR A 50 8.40 -8.83 -25.74
N VAL A 51 8.80 -7.65 -25.25
CA VAL A 51 9.82 -6.80 -25.92
C VAL A 51 11.23 -7.12 -25.44
N LEU A 52 11.44 -7.34 -24.14
CA LEU A 52 12.77 -7.43 -23.52
C LEU A 52 13.12 -8.85 -23.03
N GLY A 53 12.14 -9.76 -22.96
CA GLY A 53 12.31 -11.11 -22.42
C GLY A 53 11.93 -11.23 -20.94
N TYR A 54 11.79 -12.47 -20.45
CA TYR A 54 11.31 -12.75 -19.09
C TYR A 54 12.27 -12.23 -18.00
N GLU A 55 13.57 -12.16 -18.29
CA GLU A 55 14.62 -11.79 -17.33
C GLU A 55 14.38 -10.39 -16.75
N TYR A 56 13.91 -9.44 -17.56
CA TYR A 56 13.66 -8.07 -17.13
C TYR A 56 12.46 -7.95 -16.20
N VAL A 57 11.42 -8.77 -16.37
CA VAL A 57 10.27 -8.78 -15.44
C VAL A 57 10.71 -9.22 -14.05
N PHE A 58 11.56 -10.25 -13.97
CA PHE A 58 12.12 -10.73 -12.71
C PHE A 58 13.11 -9.73 -12.10
N ILE A 59 13.97 -9.09 -12.89
CA ILE A 59 14.87 -8.04 -12.40
C ILE A 59 14.07 -6.83 -11.89
N CYS A 60 13.03 -6.38 -12.60
CA CYS A 60 12.16 -5.31 -12.12
C CYS A 60 11.48 -5.67 -10.79
N GLY A 61 10.96 -6.90 -10.67
CA GLY A 61 10.42 -7.41 -9.41
C GLY A 61 11.46 -7.44 -8.29
N ALA A 62 12.68 -7.90 -8.59
CA ALA A 62 13.79 -7.93 -7.64
C ALA A 62 14.19 -6.52 -7.17
N VAL A 63 14.28 -5.55 -8.09
CA VAL A 63 14.56 -4.15 -7.76
C VAL A 63 13.47 -3.59 -6.84
N ILE A 64 12.19 -3.82 -7.14
CA ILE A 64 11.09 -3.38 -6.28
C ILE A 64 11.18 -4.02 -4.90
N ALA A 65 11.46 -5.32 -4.82
CA ALA A 65 11.63 -6.04 -3.56
C ALA A 65 12.82 -5.50 -2.74
N THR A 66 13.97 -5.27 -3.38
CA THR A 66 15.15 -4.68 -2.72
C THR A 66 14.86 -3.26 -2.23
N LEU A 67 14.20 -2.43 -3.02
CA LEU A 67 13.78 -1.09 -2.59
C LEU A 67 12.84 -1.17 -1.38
N ASN A 68 11.84 -2.05 -1.41
CA ASN A 68 10.94 -2.28 -0.28
C ASN A 68 11.70 -2.73 0.98
N LEU A 69 12.68 -3.62 0.81
CA LEU A 69 13.53 -4.08 1.90
C LEU A 69 14.37 -2.93 2.50
N LEU A 70 15.05 -2.15 1.66
CA LEU A 70 15.86 -1.01 2.10
C LEU A 70 15.03 0.05 2.83
N LEU A 71 13.83 0.36 2.32
CA LEU A 71 12.90 1.28 2.95
C LEU A 71 12.42 0.74 4.31
N THR A 72 12.11 -0.55 4.40
CA THR A 72 11.69 -1.19 5.65
C THR A 72 12.82 -1.20 6.68
N THR A 73 14.06 -1.49 6.27
CA THR A 73 15.22 -1.45 7.17
C THR A 73 15.47 -0.04 7.73
N LYS A 74 15.05 1.01 7.02
CA LYS A 74 15.17 2.40 7.47
C LYS A 74 13.99 2.86 8.34
N MET A 75 12.89 2.10 8.44
CA MET A 75 11.81 2.38 9.38
C MET A 75 12.27 2.06 10.81
N LYS A 76 12.49 3.10 11.62
CA LYS A 76 12.73 2.98 13.06
C LYS A 76 11.45 2.45 13.73
N SER A 77 11.52 1.26 14.31
CA SER A 77 10.44 0.69 15.12
C SER A 77 10.11 1.65 16.27
N PHE A 78 8.96 2.31 16.21
CA PHE A 78 8.44 3.17 17.29
C PHE A 78 7.88 2.27 18.39
N SER A 79 8.76 1.71 19.22
CA SER A 79 8.40 1.05 20.48
C SER A 79 8.78 1.96 21.65
N ARG A 80 7.95 2.98 21.92
CA ARG A 80 7.83 3.61 23.24
C ARG A 80 6.40 4.11 23.42
N LEU A 81 5.52 3.27 23.95
CA LEU A 81 4.48 3.80 24.80
C LEU A 81 5.07 3.91 26.21
N PRO A 82 5.07 5.11 26.83
CA PRO A 82 5.26 5.22 28.26
C PRO A 82 4.06 4.59 28.97
N ASP A 83 4.37 3.59 29.77
CA ASP A 83 3.75 3.21 31.03
C ASP A 83 3.12 4.42 31.75
N LYS A 84 1.85 4.69 31.44
CA LYS A 84 0.98 5.60 32.21
C LYS A 84 -0.13 4.84 32.92
N GLU A 85 0.26 3.79 33.64
CA GLU A 85 -0.54 3.17 34.70
C GLU A 85 0.22 3.18 36.05
N ALA A 86 1.04 4.19 36.28
CA ALA A 86 1.72 4.39 37.56
C ALA A 86 1.76 5.87 37.97
N THR A 87 0.62 6.58 37.96
CA THR A 87 0.45 7.78 38.81
C THR A 87 -1.05 8.11 38.99
N ILE A 88 -1.59 7.65 40.13
CA ILE A 88 -2.61 8.26 41.01
C ILE A 88 -4.03 8.42 40.44
#